data_AF-J4K768-F1
#
_entry.id   AF-J4K768-F1
#
_cell.length_a   1.000
_cell.length_b   1.000
_cell.length_c   1.000
_cell.angle_alpha   90.00
_cell.angle_beta   90.00
_cell.angle_gamma   90.00
#
_symmetry.space_group_name_H-M   'P 1'
#
loop_
_entity.id
_entity.type
_entity.pdbx_description
1 polymer ?
#
loop_
_entity_poly.entity_id
_entity_poly.type
_entity_poly.pdbx_seq_one_letter_code
_entity_poly.pdbx_strand_id
1 'polypeptide(L)'
;MKIRVDRESICMGDDVFSHQMDLDIPEDMTVKDLCSFLQKDRYLPRLDTEWLLRHGGKTITSYHTETKELTNPSIYLKDLIHQSSRGNEFVWIYRRSY
;
A
#
# COMPACT_ATOMS: atom_id res chain seq x y z
N MET A 1 -15.49 0.21 -5.50
CA MET A 1 -15.18 -1.17 -5.07
C MET A 1 -14.52 -1.13 -3.71
N LYS A 2 -14.81 -2.12 -2.85
CA LYS A 2 -14.27 -2.14 -1.49
C LYS A 2 -12.97 -2.92 -1.41
N ILE A 3 -11.93 -2.29 -0.88
CA ILE A 3 -10.66 -2.94 -0.55
C ILE A 3 -10.35 -2.76 0.94
N ARG A 4 -9.54 -3.67 1.47
CA ARG A 4 -8.91 -3.53 2.78
C ARG A 4 -7.43 -3.24 2.58
N VAL A 5 -6.94 -2.21 3.26
CA VAL A 5 -5.52 -1.87 3.28
C VAL A 5 -5.03 -2.01 4.71
N ASP A 6 -3.88 -2.66 4.87
CA ASP A 6 -3.17 -2.76 6.14
C ASP A 6 -1.71 -2.31 5.95
N ARG A 7 -1.01 -2.06 7.04
CA ARG A 7 0.42 -1.75 7.02
C ARG A 7 1.14 -2.32 8.24
N GLU A 8 2.41 -2.64 8.09
CA GLU A 8 3.25 -2.97 9.24
C GLU A 8 3.57 -1.74 10.10
N SER A 9 3.71 -1.97 11.40
CA SER A 9 4.31 -1.02 12.34
C SER A 9 5.80 -0.85 12.04
N ILE A 10 6.28 0.39 12.02
CA ILE A 10 7.68 0.73 11.75
C ILE A 10 8.37 1.46 12.91
N CYS A 11 7.64 2.22 13.74
CA CYS A 11 8.25 2.97 14.85
C CYS A 11 7.27 3.22 16.01
N MET A 12 7.82 3.45 17.20
CA MET A 12 7.01 3.86 18.36
C MET A 12 6.18 5.11 18.04
N GLY A 13 4.87 5.03 18.22
CA GLY A 13 3.92 6.11 17.93
C GLY A 13 3.15 5.98 16.61
N ASP A 14 3.47 5.00 15.77
CA ASP A 14 2.67 4.75 14.56
C ASP A 14 1.41 3.90 14.83
N ASP A 15 1.29 3.34 16.03
CA ASP A 15 0.12 2.63 16.58
C ASP A 15 -0.98 3.57 17.09
N VAL A 16 -0.77 4.89 17.05
CA VAL A 16 -1.78 5.88 17.50
C VAL A 16 -3.07 5.78 16.67
N PHE A 17 -2.96 5.34 15.43
CA PHE A 17 -4.09 5.08 14.54
C PHE A 17 -4.05 3.62 14.09
N SER A 18 -5.24 3.08 13.79
CA SER A 18 -5.37 1.74 13.22
C SER A 18 -4.50 1.62 11.97
N HIS A 19 -3.72 0.53 11.89
CA HIS A 19 -2.99 0.18 10.68
C HIS A 19 -3.91 -0.37 9.61
N GLN A 20 -5.05 -0.95 9.97
CA GLN A 20 -6.01 -1.44 9.00
C GLN A 20 -7.08 -0.38 8.70
N MET A 21 -7.44 -0.24 7.42
CA MET A 21 -8.57 0.56 6.94
C MET A 21 -9.34 -0.16 5.84
N ASP A 22 -10.65 0.10 5.76
CA ASP A 22 -11.47 -0.29 4.61
C ASP A 22 -11.71 0.94 3.74
N LEU A 23 -11.50 0.82 2.43
CA LEU A 23 -11.65 1.91 1.45
C LEU A 23 -12.67 1.55 0.38
N ASP A 24 -13.50 2.51 -0.02
CA ASP A 24 -14.26 2.44 -1.26
C ASP A 24 -13.53 3.25 -2.34
N ILE A 25 -13.04 2.56 -3.36
CA ILE A 25 -12.18 3.11 -4.41
C ILE A 25 -12.86 2.99 -5.78
N PRO A 26 -12.58 3.88 -6.75
CA PRO A 26 -13.11 3.71 -8.10
C PRO A 26 -12.42 2.54 -8.83
N GLU A 27 -13.11 1.95 -9.81
CA GLU A 27 -12.65 0.77 -10.57
C GLU A 27 -11.40 1.05 -11.42
N ASP A 28 -11.14 2.31 -11.76
CA ASP A 28 -9.98 2.77 -12.51
C ASP A 28 -8.82 3.19 -11.60
N MET A 29 -8.92 2.99 -10.28
CA MET A 29 -7.82 3.33 -9.37
C MET A 29 -6.57 2.50 -9.67
N THR A 30 -5.46 3.20 -9.89
CA THR A 30 -4.15 2.60 -10.07
C THR A 30 -3.38 2.49 -8.75
N VAL A 31 -2.29 1.72 -8.76
CA VAL A 31 -1.33 1.65 -7.65
C VAL A 31 -0.78 3.04 -7.30
N LYS A 32 -0.49 3.88 -8.30
CA LYS A 32 -0.05 5.26 -8.09
C LYS A 32 -1.09 6.11 -7.37
N ASP A 33 -2.36 5.97 -7.74
CA ASP A 33 -3.45 6.73 -7.14
C ASP A 33 -3.65 6.33 -5.68
N LEU A 34 -3.64 5.02 -5.39
CA LEU A 34 -3.70 4.51 -4.02
C LEU A 34 -2.53 5.03 -3.19
N CYS A 35 -1.29 4.94 -3.69
CA CYS A 35 -0.12 5.43 -2.97
C CYS A 35 -0.22 6.93 -2.69
N SER A 36 -0.67 7.71 -3.67
CA SER A 36 -0.87 9.16 -3.52
C SER A 36 -1.98 9.51 -2.51
N PHE A 37 -3.07 8.73 -2.50
CA PHE A 37 -4.15 8.85 -1.53
C PHE A 37 -3.65 8.61 -0.10
N LEU A 38 -2.99 7.47 0.13
CA LEU A 38 -2.46 7.09 1.45
C LEU A 38 -1.40 8.08 1.98
N GLN A 39 -0.62 8.70 1.09
CA GLN A 39 0.34 9.73 1.48
C GLN A 39 -0.32 11.02 1.96
N LYS A 40 -1.46 11.43 1.38
CA LYS A 40 -2.19 12.63 1.79
C LYS A 40 -2.68 12.51 3.24
N ASP A 41 -3.14 11.31 3.60
CA ASP A 41 -3.65 11.00 4.94
C ASP A 41 -2.54 10.62 5.94
N ARG A 42 -1.25 10.74 5.53
CA ARG A 42 -0.08 10.37 6.33
C ARG A 42 -0.14 8.92 6.84
N TYR A 43 -0.85 8.06 6.12
CA TYR A 43 -1.02 6.67 6.49
C TYR A 43 0.30 5.90 6.45
N LEU A 44 1.13 6.14 5.42
CA LEU A 44 2.51 5.68 5.40
C LEU A 44 3.39 6.71 6.12
N PRO A 45 4.05 6.34 7.25
CA PRO A 45 4.99 7.20 7.94
C PRO A 45 6.07 7.78 7.02
N ARG A 46 6.38 9.06 7.18
CA ARG A 46 7.41 9.78 6.42
C ARG A 46 8.81 9.55 7.00
N LEU A 47 9.17 8.29 7.20
CA LEU A 47 10.52 7.87 7.57
C LEU A 47 11.27 7.49 6.29
N ASP A 48 12.60 7.65 6.27
CA ASP A 48 13.42 7.17 5.17
C ASP A 48 13.38 5.63 5.12
N THR A 49 12.59 5.08 4.18
CA THR A 49 12.34 3.65 4.07
C THR A 49 11.73 3.32 2.70
N GLU A 50 11.81 2.05 2.33
CA GLU A 50 11.11 1.50 1.17
C GLU A 50 9.91 0.68 1.64
N TRP A 51 8.70 1.06 1.22
CA TRP A 51 7.47 0.32 1.44
C TRP A 51 7.20 -0.63 0.28
N LEU A 52 6.78 -1.85 0.56
CA LEU A 52 6.41 -2.86 -0.42
C LEU A 52 4.91 -3.12 -0.30
N LEU A 53 4.14 -2.86 -1.36
CA LEU A 53 2.73 -3.25 -1.42
C LEU A 53 2.64 -4.71 -1.81
N ARG A 54 1.95 -5.49 -0.98
CA ARG A 54 1.72 -6.92 -1.21
C ARG A 54 0.24 -7.22 -1.41
N HIS A 55 -0.01 -8.13 -2.33
CA HIS A 55 -1.33 -8.70 -2.60
C HIS A 55 -1.15 -10.16 -3.04
N GLY A 56 -1.99 -11.07 -2.56
CA GLY A 56 -1.89 -12.48 -2.96
C GLY A 56 -0.58 -13.17 -2.55
N GLY A 57 0.19 -12.61 -1.61
CA GLY A 57 1.53 -13.07 -1.24
C GLY A 57 2.66 -12.58 -2.14
N LYS A 58 2.36 -11.81 -3.20
CA LYS A 58 3.36 -11.23 -4.13
C LYS A 58 3.54 -9.74 -3.86
N THR A 59 4.74 -9.22 -4.15
CA THR A 59 4.99 -7.79 -4.18
C THR A 59 4.52 -7.21 -5.50
N ILE A 60 3.66 -6.20 -5.42
CA ILE A 60 3.06 -5.51 -6.57
C ILE A 60 3.88 -4.28 -6.94
N THR A 61 4.25 -3.50 -5.93
CA THR A 61 5.04 -2.29 -6.07
C THR A 61 5.96 -2.11 -4.86
N SER A 62 6.99 -1.31 -5.05
CA SER A 62 7.80 -0.70 -4.03
C SER A 62 7.71 0.82 -4.14
N TYR A 63 7.65 1.49 -2.98
CA TYR A 63 7.58 2.93 -2.83
C TYR A 63 8.70 3.41 -1.92
N HIS A 64 9.59 4.24 -2.44
CA HIS A 64 10.65 4.85 -1.64
C HIS A 64 10.17 6.20 -1.10
N THR A 65 10.15 6.37 0.22
CA THR A 65 9.58 7.56 0.85
C THR A 65 10.40 8.83 0.59
N GLU A 66 11.72 8.74 0.52
CA GLU A 66 12.60 9.87 0.26
C GLU A 66 12.57 10.30 -1.22
N THR A 67 12.94 9.40 -2.13
CA THR A 67 13.01 9.68 -3.58
C THR A 67 11.64 9.81 -4.25
N LYS A 68 10.57 9.36 -3.59
CA LYS A 68 9.19 9.28 -4.13
C LYS A 68 9.05 8.34 -5.32
N GLU A 69 10.03 7.47 -5.56
CA GLU A 69 9.99 6.50 -6.64
C GLU A 69 8.98 5.39 -6.33
N LEU A 70 8.24 4.98 -7.35
CA LEU A 70 7.20 3.96 -7.27
C LEU A 70 7.36 3.00 -8.46
N THR A 71 7.51 1.71 -8.20
CA THR A 71 7.57 0.70 -9.25
C THR A 71 6.16 0.30 -9.70
N ASN A 72 5.98 -0.11 -10.96
CA ASN A 72 4.68 -0.54 -11.50
C ASN A 72 3.47 0.40 -11.21
N PRO A 73 3.62 1.73 -11.39
CA PRO A 73 2.62 2.71 -10.94
C PRO A 73 1.26 2.58 -11.63
N SER A 74 1.24 2.11 -12.88
CA SER A 74 0.06 2.10 -13.76
C SER A 74 -0.80 0.84 -13.66
N ILE A 75 -0.50 -0.08 -12.74
CA ILE A 75 -1.32 -1.28 -12.54
C ILE A 75 -2.66 -0.88 -11.91
N TYR A 76 -3.76 -1.38 -12.45
CA TYR A 76 -5.09 -1.21 -11.86
C TYR A 76 -5.31 -2.19 -10.70
N LEU A 77 -5.88 -1.70 -9.60
CA LEU A 77 -6.14 -2.54 -8.43
C LEU A 77 -7.18 -3.63 -8.69
N LYS A 78 -8.18 -3.34 -9.53
CA LYS A 78 -9.18 -4.33 -9.95
C LYS A 78 -8.55 -5.54 -10.64
N ASP A 79 -7.51 -5.34 -11.45
CA ASP A 79 -6.88 -6.41 -12.22
C ASP A 79 -6.15 -7.37 -11.28
N LEU A 80 -5.49 -6.84 -10.25
CA LEU A 80 -4.84 -7.62 -9.20
C LEU A 80 -5.86 -8.48 -8.44
N ILE A 81 -7.00 -7.88 -8.08
CA ILE A 81 -8.07 -8.55 -7.35
C ILE A 81 -8.70 -9.66 -8.20
N HIS A 82 -8.98 -9.40 -9.48
CA HIS A 82 -9.53 -10.41 -10.38
C HIS A 82 -8.57 -11.58 -10.64
N GLN A 83 -7.26 -11.33 -10.61
CA GLN A 83 -6.24 -12.36 -10.83
C GLN A 83 -5.94 -13.22 -9.59
N SER A 84 -6.45 -12.85 -8.42
CA SER A 84 -6.11 -13.47 -7.14
C SER A 84 -7.34 -14.05 -6.45
N SER A 85 -7.24 -15.29 -5.97
CA SER A 85 -8.26 -15.86 -5.08
C SER A 85 -8.19 -15.32 -3.65
N ARG A 86 -7.19 -14.49 -3.31
CA ARG A 86 -6.97 -13.97 -1.95
C ARG A 86 -7.80 -12.72 -1.60
N GLY A 87 -8.77 -12.36 -2.44
CA GLY A 87 -9.70 -11.26 -2.15
C GLY A 87 -9.08 -9.88 -2.30
N ASN A 88 -9.61 -8.94 -1.53
CA ASN A 88 -9.42 -7.50 -1.74
C ASN A 88 -8.48 -6.87 -0.71
N GLU A 89 -7.59 -7.68 -0.13
CA GLU A 89 -6.68 -7.26 0.95
C GLU A 89 -5.28 -6.91 0.42
N PHE A 90 -4.82 -5.72 0.75
CA PHE A 90 -3.51 -5.20 0.39
C PHE A 90 -2.74 -4.84 1.65
N VAL A 91 -1.46 -5.21 1.73
CA VAL A 91 -0.64 -4.97 2.91
C VAL A 91 0.63 -4.24 2.51
N TRP A 92 0.91 -3.12 3.16
CA TRP A 92 2.19 -2.42 3.05
C TRP A 92 3.16 -2.94 4.10
N ILE A 93 4.29 -3.50 3.67
CA ILE A 93 5.38 -3.91 4.58
C ILE A 93 6.59 -3.02 4.33
N TYR A 94 7.38 -2.69 5.34
CA TYR A 94 8.60 -1.93 5.12
C TYR A 94 9.77 -2.89 4.85
N ARG A 95 10.66 -2.50 3.93
CA ARG A 95 11.85 -3.29 3.64
C ARG A 95 12.83 -3.15 4.80
N ARG A 96 13.05 -4.25 5.50
CA ARG A 96 14.11 -4.35 6.51
C ARG A 96 15.47 -4.45 5.80
N SER A 97 16.34 -3.47 5.99
CA SER A 97 17.75 -3.60 5.68
C SER A 97 18.37 -4.51 6.73
N TYR A 98 18.83 -5.70 6.33
CA TYR A 98 19.65 -6.59 7.16
C TYR A 98 21.13 -6.28 6.92
#